data_AF-A0A5C5V6P4-F1
#
_entry.id   AF-A0A5C5V6P4-F1
#
_cell.length_a   1.000
_cell.length_b   1.000
_cell.length_c   1.000
_cell.angle_alpha   90.00
_cell.angle_beta   90.00
_cell.angle_gamma   90.00
#
_symmetry.space_group_name_H-M   'P 1'
#
loop_
_entity.id
_entity.type
_entity.pdbx_description
1 polymer ?
#
loop_
_entity_poly.entity_id
_entity_poly.type
_entity_poly.pdbx_seq_one_letter_code
_entity_poly.pdbx_strand_id
1 'polypeptide(L)'
;MDFREPIDVNRAAEIIGCKSNYVRVLFDAGRLDGKKLTDRAILIERQSAIAHAKDFAKSAGRPRSAKPNTRLRATLPPLKDPIGTPEAAEILGCSVDNVCKMLQAGRMIGYKLSLQGWAIERREVLKHVPAEVVGRPRGGTPRAFF
;
A
#
# COMPACT_ATOMS: atom_id res chain seq x y z
N MET A 1 6.45 -25.22 -32.37
CA MET A 1 5.38 -24.62 -31.54
C MET A 1 4.49 -23.86 -32.50
N ASP A 2 3.34 -24.43 -32.86
CA ASP A 2 2.38 -23.80 -33.76
C ASP A 2 1.69 -22.65 -33.01
N PHE A 3 1.96 -21.41 -33.40
CA PHE A 3 1.22 -20.23 -32.93
C PHE A 3 -0.18 -20.26 -33.54
N ARG A 4 -1.09 -21.05 -32.95
CA ARG A 4 -2.38 -21.36 -33.58
C ARG A 4 -3.29 -20.12 -33.69
N GLU A 5 -3.25 -19.23 -32.71
CA GLU A 5 -4.05 -17.98 -32.71
C GLU A 5 -3.29 -16.85 -31.97
N PRO A 6 -2.46 -16.06 -32.69
CA PRO A 6 -1.86 -14.86 -32.12
C PRO A 6 -2.92 -13.76 -31.96
N ILE A 7 -2.98 -13.16 -30.78
CA ILE A 7 -3.82 -12.02 -30.46
C ILE A 7 -2.96 -10.82 -30.04
N ASP A 8 -3.45 -9.61 -30.21
CA ASP A 8 -2.77 -8.42 -29.71
C ASP A 8 -2.92 -8.27 -28.19
N VAL A 9 -2.13 -7.35 -27.63
CA VAL A 9 -2.10 -7.05 -26.19
C VAL A 9 -3.46 -6.59 -25.65
N ASN A 10 -4.24 -5.83 -26.44
CA ASN A 10 -5.52 -5.31 -25.99
C ASN A 10 -6.55 -6.44 -25.89
N ARG A 11 -6.59 -7.32 -26.89
CA ARG A 11 -7.46 -8.49 -26.89
C ARG A 11 -7.07 -9.46 -25.79
N ALA A 12 -5.78 -9.63 -25.51
CA ALA A 12 -5.31 -10.40 -24.36
C ALA A 12 -5.74 -9.77 -23.03
N ALA A 13 -5.71 -8.45 -22.92
CA ALA A 13 -6.13 -7.72 -21.72
C ALA A 13 -7.63 -7.91 -21.43
N GLU A 14 -8.47 -7.90 -22.47
CA GLU A 14 -9.90 -8.21 -22.39
C GLU A 14 -10.16 -9.64 -21.91
N ILE A 15 -9.41 -10.62 -22.43
CA ILE A 15 -9.55 -12.03 -22.03
C ILE A 15 -9.15 -12.23 -20.56
N ILE A 16 -8.06 -11.59 -20.12
CA ILE A 16 -7.54 -11.72 -18.75
C ILE A 16 -8.37 -10.89 -17.75
N GLY A 17 -9.08 -9.86 -18.21
CA GLY A 17 -9.80 -8.91 -17.36
C GLY A 17 -8.87 -7.93 -16.64
N CYS A 18 -7.82 -7.47 -17.32
CA CYS A 18 -6.82 -6.55 -16.76
C CYS A 18 -6.49 -5.39 -17.71
N LYS A 19 -5.56 -4.51 -17.32
CA LYS A 19 -5.10 -3.40 -18.17
C LYS A 19 -4.01 -3.88 -19.14
N SER A 20 -3.95 -3.32 -20.35
CA SER A 20 -2.93 -3.65 -21.36
C SER A 20 -1.48 -3.53 -20.86
N ASN A 21 -1.18 -2.56 -19.99
CA ASN A 21 0.15 -2.44 -19.37
C ASN A 21 0.50 -3.65 -18.49
N TYR A 22 -0.48 -4.23 -17.80
CA TYR A 22 -0.26 -5.41 -16.96
C TYR A 22 0.06 -6.63 -17.82
N VAL A 23 -0.58 -6.76 -18.98
CA VAL A 23 -0.28 -7.82 -19.95
C VAL A 23 1.17 -7.74 -20.45
N ARG A 24 1.70 -6.54 -20.71
CA ARG A 24 3.12 -6.35 -21.08
C ARG A 24 4.05 -6.83 -19.98
N VAL A 25 3.76 -6.47 -18.73
CA VAL A 25 4.52 -6.93 -17.55
C VAL A 25 4.49 -8.46 -17.43
N LEU A 26 3.34 -9.09 -17.69
CA LEU A 26 3.23 -10.56 -17.67
C LEU A 26 4.04 -11.23 -18.78
N PHE A 27 4.06 -10.63 -19.98
CA PHE A 27 4.87 -11.10 -21.09
C PHE A 27 6.37 -10.96 -20.79
N ASP A 28 6.82 -9.79 -20.33
CA ASP A 28 8.22 -9.53 -19.97
C ASP A 28 8.69 -10.44 -18.82
N ALA A 29 7.78 -10.82 -17.91
CA ALA A 29 8.03 -11.79 -16.84
C ALA A 29 8.01 -13.26 -17.29
N GLY A 30 7.80 -13.54 -18.59
CA GLY A 30 7.74 -14.91 -19.13
C GLY A 30 6.52 -15.71 -18.67
N ARG A 31 5.45 -15.03 -18.23
CA ARG A 31 4.19 -15.67 -17.76
C ARG A 31 3.15 -15.84 -18.85
N LEU A 32 3.37 -15.22 -20.00
CA LEU A 32 2.51 -15.34 -21.18
C LEU A 32 3.38 -15.75 -22.36
N ASP A 33 2.92 -16.76 -23.08
CA ASP A 33 3.54 -17.20 -24.31
C ASP A 33 3.18 -16.23 -25.43
N GLY A 34 4.18 -15.81 -26.18
CA GLY A 34 4.02 -14.74 -27.15
C GLY A 34 5.29 -14.51 -27.97
N LYS A 35 5.16 -13.69 -29.00
CA LYS A 35 6.27 -13.22 -29.80
C LYS A 35 6.24 -11.71 -29.87
N LYS A 36 7.33 -11.09 -29.46
CA LYS A 36 7.57 -9.66 -29.66
C LYS A 36 7.96 -9.45 -31.13
N LEU A 37 7.16 -8.68 -31.86
CA LEU A 37 7.44 -8.30 -33.25
C LEU A 37 8.25 -7.00 -33.30
N THR A 38 7.87 -6.03 -32.47
CA THR A 38 8.55 -4.74 -32.30
C THR A 38 8.48 -4.32 -30.84
N ASP A 39 9.11 -3.20 -30.47
CA ASP A 39 8.95 -2.64 -29.12
C ASP A 39 7.52 -2.24 -28.77
N ARG A 40 6.66 -2.05 -29.78
CA ARG A 40 5.26 -1.63 -29.59
C ARG A 40 4.26 -2.73 -29.88
N ALA A 41 4.63 -3.74 -30.66
CA ALA A 41 3.77 -4.82 -31.09
C ALA A 41 4.23 -6.15 -30.49
N ILE A 42 3.40 -6.69 -29.60
CA ILE A 42 3.57 -8.01 -28.99
C ILE A 42 2.35 -8.83 -29.39
N LEU A 43 2.60 -10.02 -29.93
CA LEU A 43 1.58 -11.02 -30.18
C LEU A 43 1.60 -12.04 -29.04
N ILE A 44 0.44 -12.32 -28.48
CA ILE A 44 0.28 -13.24 -27.35
C ILE A 44 -0.50 -14.43 -27.85
N GLU A 45 -0.13 -15.62 -27.41
CA GLU A 45 -0.88 -16.81 -27.70
C GLU A 45 -2.19 -16.79 -26.91
N ARG A 46 -3.31 -16.92 -27.63
CA ARG A 46 -4.64 -16.87 -27.01
C ARG A 46 -4.83 -17.91 -25.90
N GLN A 47 -4.28 -19.11 -26.06
CA GLN A 47 -4.39 -20.18 -25.05
C GLN A 47 -3.68 -19.80 -23.75
N SER A 48 -2.49 -19.20 -23.85
CA SER A 48 -1.72 -18.73 -22.69
C SER A 48 -2.49 -17.62 -21.94
N ALA A 49 -3.11 -16.69 -22.65
CA ALA A 49 -3.97 -15.66 -22.06
C ALA A 49 -5.20 -16.27 -21.33
N ILE A 50 -5.86 -17.28 -21.91
CA ILE A 50 -7.01 -17.96 -21.28
C ILE A 50 -6.58 -18.74 -20.04
N ALA A 51 -5.44 -19.46 -20.10
CA ALA A 51 -4.90 -20.18 -18.95
C ALA A 51 -4.60 -19.21 -17.80
N HIS A 52 -3.92 -18.10 -18.10
CA HIS A 52 -3.62 -17.10 -17.10
C HIS A 52 -4.87 -16.38 -16.59
N ALA A 53 -5.92 -16.19 -17.40
CA ALA A 53 -7.19 -15.65 -16.95
C ALA A 53 -7.87 -16.54 -15.88
N LYS A 54 -7.80 -17.87 -16.04
CA LYS A 54 -8.32 -18.82 -15.05
C LYS A 54 -7.58 -18.74 -13.73
N ASP A 55 -6.25 -18.65 -13.77
CA ASP A 55 -5.43 -18.50 -12.56
C ASP A 55 -5.59 -17.11 -11.93
N PHE A 56 -5.75 -16.09 -12.78
CA PHE A 56 -6.07 -14.74 -12.35
C PHE A 56 -7.40 -14.69 -11.62
N ALA A 57 -8.48 -15.30 -12.14
CA ALA A 57 -9.78 -15.36 -11.48
C ALA A 57 -9.70 -16.05 -10.10
N LYS A 58 -8.95 -17.15 -9.98
CA LYS A 58 -8.70 -17.81 -8.69
C LYS A 58 -7.96 -16.90 -7.69
N SER A 59 -7.03 -16.07 -8.17
CA SER A 59 -6.26 -15.15 -7.34
C SER A 59 -6.96 -13.82 -7.05
N ALA A 60 -7.79 -13.32 -7.97
CA ALA A 60 -8.56 -12.09 -7.87
C ALA A 60 -9.79 -12.25 -6.95
N GLY A 61 -10.24 -13.48 -6.74
CA GLY A 61 -11.18 -13.84 -5.67
C GLY A 61 -10.57 -13.78 -4.27
N ARG A 62 -9.23 -13.71 -4.12
CA ARG A 62 -8.66 -13.23 -2.86
C ARG A 62 -8.84 -11.73 -2.87
N PRO A 63 -9.62 -11.14 -1.94
CA PRO A 63 -9.60 -9.70 -1.78
C PRO A 63 -8.13 -9.32 -1.65
N ARG A 64 -7.60 -8.55 -2.61
CA ARG A 64 -6.40 -7.74 -2.35
C ARG A 64 -6.72 -7.09 -1.05
N SER A 65 -6.01 -7.45 0.02
CA SER A 65 -6.27 -6.99 1.37
C SER A 65 -6.68 -5.52 1.29
N ALA A 66 -7.98 -5.27 1.31
CA ALA A 66 -8.50 -3.98 1.65
C ALA A 66 -7.97 -3.89 3.05
N LYS A 67 -6.86 -3.17 3.27
CA LYS A 67 -6.43 -2.85 4.63
C LYS A 67 -7.64 -2.14 5.21
N PRO A 68 -8.47 -2.81 6.04
CA PRO A 68 -9.66 -2.18 6.51
C PRO A 68 -9.19 -1.48 7.77
N ASN A 69 -8.64 -0.29 7.62
CA ASN A 69 -8.59 0.60 8.77
C ASN A 69 -9.02 2.02 8.44
N THR A 70 -10.03 2.10 7.57
CA THR A 70 -10.93 3.25 7.51
C THR A 70 -12.15 3.01 8.40
N ARG A 71 -11.97 2.43 9.61
CA ARG A 71 -12.98 2.50 10.70
C ARG A 71 -13.06 3.90 11.32
N LEU A 72 -12.91 4.96 10.51
CA LEU A 72 -12.92 6.35 10.95
C LEU A 72 -13.93 7.19 10.17
N ARG A 73 -15.06 6.61 9.81
CA ARG A 73 -16.21 7.37 9.30
C ARG A 73 -17.47 6.85 9.97
N ALA A 74 -17.87 7.48 11.07
CA ALA A 74 -19.20 8.07 11.23
C ALA A 74 -19.59 8.37 12.70
N THR A 75 -18.99 7.75 13.71
CA THR A 75 -19.55 7.81 15.08
C THR A 75 -18.52 7.75 16.20
N LEU A 76 -17.41 8.48 16.08
CA LEU A 76 -16.48 8.61 17.19
C LEU A 76 -16.74 9.91 17.96
N PRO A 77 -16.74 9.85 19.31
CA PRO A 77 -16.94 11.02 20.15
C PRO A 77 -15.86 12.08 19.87
N PRO A 78 -16.17 13.37 20.04
CA PRO A 78 -15.19 14.43 19.85
C PRO A 78 -13.97 14.17 20.73
N LEU A 79 -12.78 14.22 20.12
CA LEU A 79 -11.52 14.23 20.83
C LEU A 79 -11.52 15.40 21.82
N LYS A 80 -11.29 15.12 23.10
CA LYS A 80 -11.25 16.17 24.13
C LYS A 80 -10.00 17.03 24.00
N ASP A 81 -8.85 16.41 23.77
CA ASP A 81 -7.55 17.07 23.62
C ASP A 81 -6.74 16.44 22.46
N PRO A 82 -7.09 16.77 21.19
CA PRO A 82 -6.37 16.27 20.02
C PRO A 82 -4.99 16.92 19.91
N ILE A 83 -3.96 16.10 19.74
CA ILE A 83 -2.60 16.55 19.41
C ILE A 83 -2.15 15.99 18.06
N GLY A 84 -1.26 16.71 17.39
CA GLY A 84 -0.67 16.27 16.13
C GLY A 84 0.37 15.17 16.30
N THR A 85 0.75 14.51 15.21
CA THR A 85 1.85 13.55 15.21
C THR A 85 3.21 14.11 15.64
N PRO A 86 3.58 15.39 15.33
CA PRO A 86 4.85 15.95 15.81
C PRO A 86 4.86 16.08 17.33
N GLU A 87 3.79 16.61 17.90
CA GLU A 87 3.65 16.78 19.35
C GLU A 87 3.61 15.44 20.08
N ALA A 88 2.91 14.44 19.52
CA ALA A 88 2.93 13.08 20.07
C ALA A 88 4.33 12.45 20.05
N ALA A 89 5.11 12.74 19.00
CA ALA A 89 6.49 12.25 18.87
C ALA A 89 7.41 12.90 19.92
N GLU A 90 7.22 14.18 20.25
CA GLU A 90 7.91 14.87 21.33
C GLU A 90 7.61 14.23 22.69
N ILE A 91 6.33 13.99 22.99
CA ILE A 91 5.88 13.40 24.26
C ILE A 91 6.39 11.97 24.44
N LEU A 92 6.23 11.12 23.42
CA LEU A 92 6.73 9.74 23.45
C LEU A 92 8.24 9.67 23.38
N GLY A 93 8.83 10.76 22.89
CA GLY A 93 10.22 10.78 22.59
C GLY A 93 10.59 9.75 21.52
N CYS A 94 9.96 9.82 20.36
CA CYS A 94 10.36 9.03 19.20
C CYS A 94 10.28 9.86 17.93
N SER A 95 10.55 9.25 16.77
CA SER A 95 10.36 9.93 15.50
C SER A 95 8.87 9.96 15.12
N VAL A 96 8.47 10.98 14.36
CA VAL A 96 7.11 11.10 13.79
C VAL A 96 6.76 9.85 12.97
N ASP A 97 7.73 9.28 12.25
CA ASP A 97 7.54 8.03 11.50
C ASP A 97 7.19 6.85 12.40
N ASN A 98 7.77 6.78 13.61
CA ASN A 98 7.44 5.73 14.56
C ASN A 98 6.01 5.87 15.08
N VAL A 99 5.56 7.10 15.37
CA VAL A 99 4.16 7.40 15.74
C VAL A 99 3.21 6.98 14.62
N CYS A 100 3.52 7.33 13.37
CA CYS A 100 2.73 6.92 12.19
C CYS A 100 2.65 5.39 12.05
N LYS A 101 3.75 4.67 12.30
CA LYS A 101 3.75 3.19 12.31
C LYS A 101 2.86 2.63 13.42
N MET A 102 2.89 3.21 14.63
CA MET A 102 2.04 2.78 15.74
C MET A 102 0.55 2.95 15.44
N LEU A 103 0.18 4.07 14.81
CA LEU A 103 -1.19 4.33 14.36
C LEU A 103 -1.63 3.35 13.27
N GLN A 104 -0.79 3.12 12.25
CA GLN A 104 -1.10 2.19 11.17
C GLN A 104 -1.19 0.73 11.66
N ALA A 105 -0.39 0.37 12.66
CA ALA A 105 -0.41 -0.94 13.30
C ALA A 105 -1.58 -1.12 14.28
N GLY A 106 -2.38 -0.07 14.55
CA GLY A 106 -3.49 -0.11 15.50
C GLY A 106 -3.06 -0.22 16.96
N ARG A 107 -1.79 0.09 17.27
CA ARG A 107 -1.27 0.11 18.65
C ARG A 107 -1.68 1.38 19.40
N MET A 108 -2.01 2.44 18.66
CA MET A 108 -2.42 3.72 19.20
C MET A 108 -3.71 4.16 18.51
N ILE A 109 -4.63 4.75 19.26
CA ILE A 109 -5.89 5.29 18.73
C ILE A 109 -5.64 6.70 18.24
N GLY A 110 -5.84 6.92 16.94
CA GLY A 110 -5.78 8.25 16.34
C GLY A 110 -6.67 8.37 15.11
N TYR A 111 -6.92 9.60 14.73
CA TYR A 111 -7.88 10.04 13.74
C TYR A 111 -7.13 10.63 12.56
N LYS A 112 -7.29 10.02 11.39
CA LYS A 112 -6.68 10.54 10.18
C LYS A 112 -7.43 11.78 9.72
N LEU A 113 -6.79 12.94 9.82
CA LEU A 113 -7.36 14.23 9.40
C LEU A 113 -7.12 14.49 7.91
N SER A 114 -5.93 14.12 7.40
CA SER A 114 -5.56 14.32 6.00
C SER A 114 -4.72 13.15 5.48
N LEU A 115 -4.26 13.21 4.23
CA LEU A 115 -3.38 12.18 3.67
C LEU A 115 -2.11 11.97 4.51
N GLN A 116 -1.60 13.06 5.11
CA GLN A 116 -0.36 13.09 5.88
C GLN A 116 -0.56 13.42 7.37
N GLY A 117 -1.74 13.90 7.77
CA GLY A 117 -2.00 14.36 9.13
C GLY A 117 -2.87 13.41 9.95
N TRP A 118 -2.48 13.18 11.20
CA TRP A 118 -3.27 12.48 12.20
C TRP A 118 -3.46 13.34 13.45
N ALA A 119 -4.62 13.23 14.08
CA ALA A 119 -4.91 13.70 15.42
C ALA A 119 -4.95 12.53 16.39
N ILE A 120 -4.31 12.67 17.54
CA ILE A 120 -4.20 11.62 18.54
C ILE A 120 -4.70 12.21 19.86
N GLU A 121 -5.41 11.45 20.68
CA GLU A 121 -5.78 11.94 22.01
C GLU A 121 -4.54 11.96 22.91
N ARG A 122 -4.23 13.10 23.53
CA ARG A 122 -3.03 13.24 24.39
C ARG A 122 -2.95 12.15 25.47
N ARG A 123 -4.09 11.76 26.06
CA ARG A 123 -4.18 10.70 27.08
C ARG A 123 -3.72 9.33 26.57
N GLU A 124 -3.99 9.04 25.31
CA GLU A 124 -3.59 7.78 24.68
C GLU A 124 -2.08 7.72 24.44
N VAL A 125 -1.48 8.87 24.12
CA VAL A 125 -0.03 9.01 23.98
C VAL A 125 0.66 8.76 25.32
N LEU A 126 0.12 9.30 26.42
CA LEU A 126 0.69 9.11 27.76
C LEU A 126 0.72 7.63 28.20
N LYS A 127 -0.23 6.80 27.76
CA LYS A 127 -0.20 5.35 28.04
C LYS A 127 0.99 4.63 27.43
N HIS A 128 1.55 5.19 26.37
CA HIS A 128 2.63 4.61 25.58
C HIS A 128 3.99 5.24 25.89
N VAL A 129 4.06 6.19 26.81
CA VAL A 129 5.32 6.77 27.27
C VAL A 129 6.11 5.67 27.98
N PRO A 130 7.25 5.22 27.43
CA PRO A 130 8.10 4.27 28.14
C PRO A 130 8.62 4.96 29.40
N ALA A 131 8.60 4.26 30.54
CA ALA A 131 9.14 4.78 31.81
C ALA A 131 10.60 5.29 31.69
N GLU A 132 11.33 4.81 30.68
CA GLU A 132 12.72 5.14 30.40
C GLU A 132 12.95 6.49 29.67
N VAL A 133 11.90 7.15 29.15
CA VAL A 133 12.05 8.41 28.39
C VAL A 133 12.24 9.62 29.31
N VAL A 134 11.99 9.46 30.61
CA VAL A 134 12.35 10.45 31.64
C VAL A 134 13.85 10.33 31.94
N GLY A 135 14.71 10.80 31.03
CA GLY A 135 16.11 11.06 31.40
C GLY A 135 17.24 10.76 30.41
N ARG A 136 16.98 10.43 29.14
CA ARG A 136 18.08 10.32 28.16
C ARG A 136 18.04 11.42 27.09
N PRO A 137 19.07 12.27 26.98
CA PRO A 137 19.19 13.22 25.88
C PRO A 137 19.43 12.44 24.57
N ARG A 138 18.65 12.73 23.53
CA ARG A 138 18.80 12.07 22.23
C ARG A 138 19.92 12.71 21.44
N GLY A 139 20.92 11.91 21.06
CA GLY A 139 21.81 12.21 19.95
C GLY A 139 21.03 12.20 18.63
N GLY A 140 20.47 13.35 18.25
CA GLY A 140 19.95 13.58 16.92
C GLY A 140 21.11 13.95 16.00
N THR A 141 21.37 13.15 14.98
CA THR A 141 22.22 13.57 13.86
C THR A 141 21.58 14.80 13.20
N PRO A 142 22.31 15.92 13.05
CA PRO A 142 21.77 17.11 12.44
C PRO A 142 21.45 16.83 10.97
N ARG A 143 20.18 16.99 10.59
CA ARG A 143 19.79 17.07 9.18
C ARG A 143 20.22 18.45 8.68
N ALA A 144 21.31 18.48 7.92
CA ALA A 144 21.67 19.65 7.12
C ALA A 144 20.57 19.86 6.07
N PHE A 145 19.91 21.02 6.11
CA PHE A 145 19.11 21.52 5.01
C PHE A 145 20.07 22.27 4.08
N PHE A 146 20.22 21.76 2.85
CA PHE A 146 20.76 22.50 1.71
C PHE A 146 19.59 23.02 0.88
#